data_AF-A0A8H7WLI7-F1
#
_entry.id   AF-A0A8H7WLI7-F1
#
_cell.length_a   1.000
_cell.length_b   1.000
_cell.length_c   1.000
_cell.angle_alpha   90.00
_cell.angle_beta   90.00
_cell.angle_gamma   90.00
#
_symmetry.space_group_name_H-M   'P 1'
#
loop_
_entity.id
_entity.type
_entity.pdbx_description
1 polymer ?
#
loop_
_entity_poly.entity_id
_entity_poly.type
_entity_poly.pdbx_seq_one_letter_code
_entity_poly.pdbx_strand_id
1 'polypeptide(L)'
;VDSEHKNYLQMDEWRLLQLKKTLSNPKHPFYLFNVGNLEVLKTQPEARGVDVRQKFMDFHAKHYSANRMKLVVSGRESLDVLEGWTADLFAGVRNKDLAQNRWEDEAPFGEKDLLTQCFAKPVMNSRQLDLSFPFIDEELLFESQPSRYISHLIGHEGPGSIMSFIKSKGWADGLSA
;
A
#
# COMPACT_ATOMS: atom_id res chain seq x y z
N VAL A 1 -0.05 5.44 -16.57
CA VAL A 1 0.59 6.35 -15.60
C VAL A 1 -0.01 7.75 -15.56
N ASP A 2 0.20 8.66 -16.52
CA ASP A 2 -0.33 10.03 -16.37
C ASP A 2 -1.87 10.09 -16.33
N SER A 3 -2.54 9.41 -17.27
CA SER A 3 -4.01 9.29 -17.26
C SER A 3 -4.56 8.58 -16.02
N GLU A 4 -3.79 7.64 -15.46
CA GLU A 4 -4.16 6.89 -14.27
C GLU A 4 -4.10 7.79 -13.03
N HIS A 5 -3.03 8.57 -12.88
CA HIS A 5 -2.94 9.60 -11.84
C HIS A 5 -4.07 10.63 -11.95
N LYS A 6 -4.41 11.07 -13.18
CA LYS A 6 -5.51 12.01 -13.41
C LYS A 6 -6.86 11.47 -12.94
N ASN A 7 -7.12 10.17 -13.13
CA ASN A 7 -8.34 9.53 -12.59
C ASN A 7 -8.38 9.59 -11.06
N TYR A 8 -7.24 9.39 -10.39
CA TYR A 8 -7.14 9.42 -8.93
C TYR A 8 -7.36 10.81 -8.32
N LEU A 9 -7.16 11.89 -9.07
CA LEU A 9 -7.34 13.26 -8.56
C LEU A 9 -8.75 13.55 -8.04
N GLN A 10 -9.75 12.82 -8.55
CA GLN A 10 -11.16 12.95 -8.16
C GLN A 10 -11.66 11.81 -7.25
N MET A 11 -10.80 10.85 -6.91
CA MET A 11 -11.16 9.73 -6.03
C MET A 11 -10.72 10.04 -4.60
N ASP A 12 -11.69 10.20 -3.69
CA ASP A 12 -11.41 10.58 -2.29
C ASP A 12 -10.47 9.62 -1.57
N GLU A 13 -10.58 8.31 -1.82
CA GLU A 13 -9.67 7.30 -1.26
C GLU A 13 -8.20 7.57 -1.59
N TRP A 14 -7.89 7.87 -2.87
CA TRP A 14 -6.54 8.18 -3.31
C TRP A 14 -6.04 9.51 -2.78
N ARG A 15 -6.93 10.51 -2.72
CA ARG A 15 -6.62 11.84 -2.19
C ARG A 15 -6.28 11.76 -0.70
N LEU A 16 -7.08 11.06 0.09
CA LEU A 16 -6.88 10.88 1.53
C LEU A 16 -5.66 9.99 1.80
N LEU A 17 -5.42 8.94 1.01
CA LEU A 17 -4.21 8.12 1.12
C LEU A 17 -2.96 8.96 0.88
N GLN A 18 -2.91 9.75 -0.20
CA GLN A 18 -1.74 10.59 -0.47
C GLN A 18 -1.59 11.72 0.56
N LEU A 19 -2.68 12.27 1.09
CA LEU A 19 -2.64 13.21 2.22
C LEU A 19 -1.99 12.57 3.45
N LYS A 20 -2.42 11.36 3.84
CA LYS A 20 -1.85 10.60 4.96
C LYS A 20 -0.35 10.33 4.76
N LYS A 21 0.06 10.00 3.54
CA LYS A 21 1.47 9.80 3.18
C LYS A 21 2.29 11.09 3.31
N THR A 22 1.79 12.21 2.79
CA THR A 22 2.49 13.51 2.89
C THR A 22 2.59 14.01 4.33
N LEU A 23 1.68 13.62 5.22
CA LEU A 23 1.73 13.93 6.65
C LEU A 23 2.60 12.95 7.46
N SER A 24 3.16 11.92 6.82
CA SER A 24 4.06 10.95 7.45
C SER A 24 5.51 11.44 7.44
N ASN A 25 6.40 10.74 8.14
CA ASN A 25 7.83 11.04 8.20
C ASN A 25 8.46 11.13 6.79
N PRO A 26 8.98 12.30 6.36
CA PRO A 26 9.55 12.47 5.02
C PRO A 26 10.78 11.62 4.71
N LYS A 27 11.42 11.05 5.74
CA LYS A 27 12.54 10.12 5.58
C LYS A 27 12.09 8.69 5.28
N HIS A 28 10.86 8.34 5.64
CA HIS A 28 10.32 7.01 5.40
C HIS A 28 9.72 6.90 3.99
N PRO A 29 9.93 5.79 3.24
CA PRO A 29 9.42 5.67 1.88
C PRO A 29 7.89 5.74 1.72
N PHE A 30 7.13 5.52 2.80
CA PHE A 30 5.67 5.73 2.80
C PHE A 30 5.28 7.16 2.40
N TYR A 31 6.13 8.16 2.65
CA TYR A 31 5.89 9.56 2.27
C TYR A 31 5.79 9.76 0.74
N LEU A 32 6.46 8.93 -0.05
CA LEU A 32 6.69 9.17 -1.48
C LEU A 32 5.41 9.11 -2.32
N PHE A 33 5.32 9.95 -3.35
CA PHE A 33 4.33 9.79 -4.41
C PHE A 33 4.71 8.62 -5.32
N ASN A 34 3.95 7.52 -5.24
CA ASN A 34 4.30 6.23 -5.83
C ASN A 34 3.66 5.97 -7.21
N VAL A 35 2.58 6.67 -7.55
CA VAL A 35 1.88 6.46 -8.84
C VAL A 35 2.71 6.99 -10.01
N GLY A 36 3.33 8.17 -9.83
CA GLY A 36 3.99 8.88 -10.92
C GLY A 36 3.00 9.59 -11.85
N ASN A 37 3.52 10.47 -12.72
CA ASN A 37 2.78 11.21 -13.74
C ASN A 37 3.76 11.75 -14.79
N LEU A 38 3.27 12.46 -15.80
CA LEU A 38 4.12 13.03 -16.85
C LEU A 38 5.23 13.93 -16.29
N GLU A 39 4.90 14.71 -15.26
CA GLU A 39 5.82 15.64 -14.63
C GLU A 39 7.03 14.93 -14.02
N VAL A 40 6.80 13.94 -13.15
CA VAL A 40 7.90 13.27 -12.42
C VAL A 40 8.61 12.18 -13.20
N LEU A 41 7.99 11.64 -14.25
CA LEU A 41 8.56 10.56 -15.08
C LEU A 41 9.09 11.03 -16.44
N LYS A 42 8.79 12.26 -16.88
CA LYS A 42 9.25 12.79 -18.16
C LYS A 42 9.76 14.22 -18.04
N THR A 43 8.88 15.18 -17.73
CA THR A 43 9.21 16.63 -17.79
C THR A 43 10.40 16.99 -16.91
N GLN A 44 10.37 16.62 -15.62
CA GLN A 44 11.46 16.95 -14.71
C GLN A 44 12.73 16.12 -14.95
N PRO A 45 12.66 14.81 -15.19
CA PRO A 45 13.84 14.06 -15.60
C PRO A 45 14.53 14.64 -16.85
N GLU A 46 13.78 14.93 -17.92
CA GLU A 46 14.33 15.51 -19.16
C GLU A 46 14.98 16.88 -18.90
N ALA A 47 14.31 17.75 -18.13
CA ALA A 47 14.87 19.05 -17.75
C ALA A 47 16.17 18.95 -16.93
N ARG A 48 16.36 17.85 -16.19
CA ARG A 48 17.59 17.56 -15.43
C ARG A 48 18.61 16.73 -16.21
N GLY A 49 18.36 16.42 -17.48
CA GLY A 49 19.23 15.58 -18.30
C GLY A 49 19.30 14.11 -17.85
N VAL A 50 18.25 13.62 -17.18
CA VAL A 50 18.17 12.23 -16.70
C VAL A 50 17.61 11.34 -17.81
N ASP A 51 18.38 10.34 -18.23
CA ASP A 51 17.88 9.26 -19.09
C ASP A 51 16.99 8.31 -18.28
N VAL A 52 15.67 8.49 -18.43
CA VAL A 52 14.64 7.68 -17.76
C VAL A 52 14.72 6.21 -18.17
N ARG A 53 15.06 5.91 -19.43
CA ARG A 53 15.19 4.54 -19.91
C ARG A 53 16.36 3.86 -19.21
N GLN A 54 17.50 4.53 -19.10
CA GLN A 54 18.65 3.98 -18.39
C GLN A 54 18.30 3.74 -16.91
N LYS A 55 17.62 4.69 -16.25
CA LYS A 55 17.17 4.51 -14.84
C LYS A 55 16.22 3.32 -14.66
N PHE A 56 15.33 3.07 -15.62
CA PHE A 56 14.48 1.89 -15.62
C PHE A 56 15.31 0.60 -15.73
N MET A 57 16.26 0.56 -16.67
CA MET A 57 17.16 -0.60 -16.84
C MET A 57 18.00 -0.85 -15.58
N ASP A 58 18.54 0.21 -14.96
CA ASP A 58 19.28 0.13 -13.71
C ASP A 58 18.40 -0.42 -12.58
N PHE A 59 17.16 0.06 -12.47
CA PHE A 59 16.21 -0.42 -11.46
C PHE A 59 15.88 -1.91 -11.65
N HIS A 60 15.61 -2.33 -12.89
CA HIS A 60 15.38 -3.74 -13.23
C HIS A 60 16.62 -4.59 -12.91
N ALA A 61 17.80 -4.14 -13.34
CA ALA A 61 19.07 -4.82 -13.07
C ALA A 61 19.38 -4.91 -11.58
N LYS A 62 18.95 -3.93 -10.77
CA LYS A 62 19.18 -3.92 -9.32
C LYS A 62 18.16 -4.75 -8.55
N HIS A 63 16.88 -4.69 -8.89
CA HIS A 63 15.81 -5.18 -8.01
C HIS A 63 15.11 -6.46 -8.48
N TYR A 64 15.11 -6.78 -9.78
CA TYR A 64 14.42 -7.96 -10.30
C TYR A 64 15.30 -9.20 -10.12
N SER A 65 15.04 -9.99 -9.09
CA SER A 65 15.79 -11.21 -8.76
C SER A 65 14.83 -12.37 -8.52
N ALA A 66 15.15 -13.56 -9.05
CA ALA A 66 14.30 -14.74 -8.93
C ALA A 66 13.90 -15.06 -7.49
N ASN A 67 14.81 -14.92 -6.52
CA ASN A 67 14.52 -15.20 -5.11
C ASN A 67 13.48 -14.27 -4.46
N ARG A 68 13.17 -13.12 -5.09
CA ARG A 68 12.14 -12.16 -4.65
C ARG A 68 10.85 -12.26 -5.48
N MET A 69 10.77 -13.15 -6.46
CA MET A 69 9.60 -13.32 -7.31
C MET A 69 8.71 -14.46 -6.78
N LYS A 70 7.41 -14.34 -7.00
CA LYS A 70 6.41 -15.39 -6.79
C LYS A 70 5.60 -15.52 -8.07
N LEU A 71 5.32 -16.75 -8.49
CA LEU A 71 4.55 -17.06 -9.69
C LEU A 71 3.44 -18.02 -9.32
N VAL A 72 2.24 -17.79 -9.86
CA VAL A 72 1.10 -18.70 -9.76
C VAL A 72 0.65 -19.01 -11.18
N VAL A 73 0.59 -20.29 -11.52
CA VAL A 73 0.05 -20.78 -12.79
C VAL A 73 -1.22 -21.57 -12.49
N SER A 74 -2.30 -21.24 -13.18
CA SER A 74 -3.58 -21.93 -13.08
C SER A 74 -4.03 -22.34 -14.47
N GLY A 75 -4.26 -23.63 -14.65
CA GLY A 75 -4.60 -24.26 -15.92
C GLY A 75 -5.47 -25.49 -15.72
N ARG A 76 -5.95 -26.06 -16.82
CA ARG A 76 -6.74 -27.31 -16.79
C ARG A 76 -5.85 -28.55 -16.84
N GLU A 77 -4.59 -28.35 -17.19
CA GLU A 77 -3.57 -29.36 -17.36
C GLU A 77 -3.16 -29.96 -16.01
N SER A 78 -2.50 -31.12 -16.05
CA SER A 78 -1.97 -31.75 -14.84
C SER A 78 -0.83 -30.92 -14.23
N LEU A 79 -0.55 -31.17 -12.95
CA LEU A 79 0.55 -30.51 -12.25
C LEU A 79 1.89 -30.73 -12.95
N ASP A 80 2.16 -31.92 -13.46
CA ASP A 80 3.41 -32.23 -14.18
C ASP A 80 3.57 -31.36 -15.45
N VAL A 81 2.48 -31.12 -16.17
CA VAL A 81 2.50 -30.27 -17.37
C VAL A 81 2.72 -28.81 -16.99
N LEU A 82 2.02 -28.33 -15.96
CA LEU A 82 2.16 -26.95 -15.48
C LEU A 82 3.55 -26.70 -14.89
N GLU A 83 4.13 -27.68 -14.18
CA GLU A 83 5.50 -27.63 -13.67
C GLU A 83 6.50 -27.57 -14.82
N GLY A 84 6.39 -28.46 -15.81
CA GLY A 84 7.26 -28.47 -16.99
C GLY A 84 7.26 -27.12 -17.71
N TRP A 85 6.09 -26.58 -18.04
CA TRP A 85 5.99 -25.26 -18.67
C TRP A 85 6.55 -24.13 -17.81
N THR A 86 6.33 -24.20 -16.50
CA THR A 86 6.83 -23.19 -15.57
C THR A 86 8.37 -23.21 -15.53
N ALA A 87 8.97 -24.40 -15.47
CA ALA A 87 10.41 -24.55 -15.52
C ALA A 87 10.97 -24.03 -16.85
N ASP A 88 10.40 -24.44 -17.98
CA ASP A 88 10.86 -24.06 -19.31
C ASP A 88 10.84 -22.54 -19.53
N LEU A 89 9.79 -21.85 -19.06
CA LEU A 89 9.61 -20.41 -19.29
C LEU A 89 10.34 -19.53 -18.27
N PHE A 90 10.48 -19.97 -17.02
CA PHE A 90 10.92 -19.10 -15.92
C PHE A 90 12.25 -19.51 -15.26
N ALA A 91 12.82 -20.69 -15.54
CA ALA A 91 14.11 -21.10 -14.97
C ALA A 91 15.26 -20.15 -15.38
N GLY A 92 15.13 -19.44 -16.49
CA GLY A 92 16.12 -18.46 -16.97
C GLY A 92 16.16 -17.14 -16.17
N VAL A 93 15.21 -16.89 -15.25
CA VAL A 93 15.23 -15.66 -14.45
C VAL A 93 16.41 -15.68 -13.49
N ARG A 94 17.29 -14.69 -13.60
CA ARG A 94 18.52 -14.61 -12.79
C ARG A 94 18.20 -14.48 -11.30
N ASN A 95 18.74 -15.38 -10.50
CA ASN A 95 18.86 -15.19 -9.06
C ASN A 95 20.08 -14.31 -8.74
N LYS A 96 19.85 -13.20 -8.05
CA LYS A 96 20.87 -12.24 -7.58
C LYS A 96 21.06 -12.32 -6.06
N ASP A 97 20.39 -13.27 -5.40
CA ASP A 97 20.44 -13.51 -3.95
C ASP A 97 20.25 -12.24 -3.11
N LEU A 98 19.21 -11.47 -3.45
CA LEU A 98 18.93 -10.21 -2.76
C LEU A 98 18.20 -10.48 -1.45
N ALA A 99 18.58 -9.81 -0.37
CA ALA A 99 17.88 -9.84 0.93
C ALA A 99 16.38 -9.48 0.78
N GLN A 100 15.54 -9.65 1.80
CA GLN A 100 14.17 -9.12 1.72
C GLN A 100 14.17 -7.58 1.74
N ASN A 101 13.18 -6.94 1.11
CA ASN A 101 13.02 -5.49 1.28
C ASN A 101 12.43 -5.22 2.67
N ARG A 102 13.14 -4.43 3.47
CA ARG A 102 12.74 -3.96 4.80
C ARG A 102 12.98 -2.47 4.92
N TRP A 103 12.16 -1.80 5.72
CA TRP A 103 12.22 -0.36 5.98
C TRP A 103 12.10 -0.11 7.48
N GLU A 104 13.10 -0.57 8.22
CA GLU A 104 13.11 -0.57 9.69
C GLU A 104 13.84 0.65 10.28
N ASP A 105 14.56 1.40 9.44
CA ASP A 105 15.41 2.51 9.88
C ASP A 105 14.62 3.72 10.41
N GLU A 106 13.43 3.96 9.87
CA GLU A 106 12.60 5.13 10.18
C GLU A 106 11.13 4.68 10.28
N ALA A 107 10.44 5.06 11.35
CA ALA A 107 9.00 4.80 11.43
C ALA A 107 8.23 5.74 10.48
N PRO A 108 7.12 5.28 9.86
CA PRO A 108 6.27 6.15 9.04
C PRO A 108 5.62 7.27 9.87
N PHE A 109 5.34 7.03 11.15
CA PHE A 109 4.77 8.02 12.06
C PHE A 109 5.61 8.05 13.34
N GLY A 110 6.37 9.13 13.54
CA GLY A 110 7.11 9.38 14.78
C GLY A 110 6.28 10.19 15.77
N GLU A 111 6.83 10.49 16.95
CA GLU A 111 6.12 11.19 18.04
C GLU A 111 5.46 12.50 17.60
N LYS A 112 6.15 13.28 16.76
CA LYS A 112 5.65 14.56 16.22
C LYS A 112 4.47 14.41 15.24
N ASP A 113 4.28 13.22 14.68
CA ASP A 113 3.25 12.93 13.67
C ASP A 113 1.97 12.37 14.35
N LEU A 114 2.06 11.99 15.64
CA LEU A 114 0.96 11.48 16.46
C LEU A 114 0.14 12.62 17.09
N LEU A 115 -1.05 12.27 17.58
CA LEU A 115 -2.00 13.22 18.21
C LEU A 115 -2.37 14.38 17.28
N THR A 116 -2.31 14.14 15.98
CA THR A 116 -2.68 15.10 14.95
C THR A 116 -4.14 14.92 14.53
N GLN A 117 -4.76 16.02 14.12
CA GLN A 117 -6.10 16.02 13.54
C GLN A 117 -6.03 16.70 12.17
N CYS A 118 -6.61 16.05 11.17
CA CYS A 118 -6.67 16.58 9.82
C CYS A 118 -8.13 16.70 9.37
N PHE A 119 -8.48 17.85 8.80
CA PHE A 119 -9.77 18.07 8.16
C PHE A 119 -9.55 18.15 6.66
N ALA A 120 -10.18 17.25 5.90
CA ALA A 120 -10.12 17.24 4.46
C ALA A 120 -11.51 17.48 3.86
N LYS A 121 -11.57 18.25 2.78
CA LYS A 121 -12.79 18.43 1.99
C LYS A 121 -12.86 17.33 0.93
N PRO A 122 -13.85 16.41 1.00
CA PRO A 122 -14.01 15.38 -0.03
C PRO A 122 -14.52 15.99 -1.34
N VAL A 123 -14.34 15.26 -2.43
CA VAL A 123 -14.93 15.52 -3.73
C VAL A 123 -16.40 15.09 -3.70
N MET A 124 -16.66 13.90 -3.17
CA MET A 124 -18.01 13.37 -2.99
C MET A 124 -18.69 14.03 -1.78
N ASN A 125 -20.03 13.99 -1.75
CA ASN A 125 -20.78 14.40 -0.57
C ASN A 125 -20.75 13.29 0.49
N SER A 126 -19.60 13.08 1.11
CA SER A 126 -19.36 12.09 2.16
C SER A 126 -18.95 12.76 3.48
N ARG A 127 -19.19 12.05 4.57
CA ARG A 127 -18.77 12.44 5.93
C ARG A 127 -18.18 11.21 6.58
N GLN A 128 -16.90 11.27 6.93
CA GLN A 128 -16.15 10.15 7.47
C GLN A 128 -15.24 10.64 8.61
N LEU A 129 -15.06 9.79 9.61
CA LEU A 129 -14.10 9.97 10.68
C LEU A 129 -13.15 8.77 10.64
N ASP A 130 -11.89 9.02 10.29
CA ASP A 130 -10.84 7.99 10.31
C ASP A 130 -9.97 8.17 11.55
N LEU A 131 -9.89 7.11 12.36
CA LEU A 131 -8.96 7.02 13.49
C LEU A 131 -7.84 6.06 13.11
N SER A 132 -6.60 6.53 13.13
CA SER A 132 -5.42 5.74 12.76
C SER A 132 -4.48 5.62 13.94
N PHE A 133 -4.09 4.38 14.25
CA PHE A 133 -3.10 4.06 15.28
C PHE A 133 -1.95 3.31 14.61
N PRO A 134 -0.68 3.73 14.79
CA PRO A 134 0.45 2.88 14.42
C PRO A 134 0.35 1.55 15.16
N PHE A 135 0.65 0.47 14.45
CA PHE A 135 0.57 -0.89 14.97
C PHE A 135 1.84 -1.66 14.59
N ILE A 136 2.09 -2.76 15.28
CA ILE A 136 3.26 -3.62 15.03
C ILE A 136 3.17 -4.28 13.65
N ASP A 137 4.32 -4.65 13.08
CA ASP A 137 4.36 -5.54 11.92
C ASP A 137 3.96 -6.97 12.35
N GLU A 138 2.95 -7.51 11.69
CA GLU A 138 2.37 -8.82 11.99
C GLU A 138 2.78 -9.90 10.98
N GLU A 139 3.78 -9.67 10.12
CA GLU A 139 4.22 -10.65 9.11
C GLU A 139 4.48 -12.05 9.72
N LEU A 140 5.03 -12.11 10.93
CA LEU A 140 5.32 -13.37 11.65
C LEU A 140 4.17 -13.85 12.56
N LEU A 141 3.07 -13.11 12.65
CA LEU A 141 1.94 -13.37 13.56
C LEU A 141 0.70 -13.90 12.82
N PHE A 142 0.90 -14.54 11.66
CA PHE A 142 -0.19 -15.01 10.80
C PHE A 142 -1.10 -16.06 11.45
N GLU A 143 -0.62 -16.81 12.44
CA GLU A 143 -1.43 -17.80 13.18
C GLU A 143 -2.34 -17.16 14.22
N SER A 144 -1.84 -16.16 14.96
CA SER A 144 -2.59 -15.52 16.05
C SER A 144 -3.46 -14.35 15.57
N GLN A 145 -3.08 -13.69 14.47
CA GLN A 145 -3.81 -12.58 13.83
C GLN A 145 -4.33 -11.52 14.83
N PRO A 146 -3.47 -10.91 15.67
CA PRO A 146 -3.93 -10.06 16.76
C PRO A 146 -4.75 -8.85 16.28
N SER A 147 -4.34 -8.17 15.21
CA SER A 147 -5.11 -7.06 14.62
C SER A 147 -6.50 -7.50 14.18
N ARG A 148 -6.64 -8.70 13.60
CA ARG A 148 -7.93 -9.24 13.17
C ARG A 148 -8.86 -9.49 14.35
N TYR A 149 -8.33 -10.00 15.46
CA TYR A 149 -9.10 -10.17 16.68
C TYR A 149 -9.61 -8.82 17.22
N ILE A 150 -8.74 -7.80 17.26
CA ILE A 150 -9.09 -6.45 17.70
C ILE A 150 -10.12 -5.81 16.77
N SER A 151 -9.88 -5.85 15.45
CA SER A 151 -10.79 -5.37 14.40
C SER A 151 -12.17 -6.02 14.51
N HIS A 152 -12.23 -7.34 14.73
CA HIS A 152 -13.50 -8.04 14.93
C HIS A 152 -14.31 -7.50 16.10
N LEU A 153 -13.66 -7.17 17.22
CA LEU A 153 -14.34 -6.63 18.40
C LEU A 153 -14.76 -5.17 18.19
N ILE A 154 -13.90 -4.33 17.61
CA ILE A 154 -14.19 -2.91 17.37
C ILE A 154 -15.30 -2.77 16.31
N GLY A 155 -15.20 -3.54 15.23
CA GLY A 155 -16.16 -3.58 14.12
C GLY A 155 -17.44 -4.36 14.41
N HIS A 156 -17.63 -4.89 15.62
CA HIS A 156 -18.83 -5.64 15.93
C HIS A 156 -20.08 -4.75 15.89
N GLU A 157 -21.15 -5.23 15.26
CA GLU A 157 -22.44 -4.51 15.15
C GLU A 157 -23.57 -5.07 16.05
N GLY A 158 -23.25 -6.04 16.91
CA GLY A 158 -24.24 -6.67 17.80
C GLY A 158 -24.64 -5.79 19.00
N PRO A 159 -25.61 -6.25 19.81
CA PRO A 159 -26.03 -5.57 21.02
C PRO A 159 -24.85 -5.27 21.97
N GLY A 160 -24.77 -4.03 22.45
CA GLY A 160 -23.70 -3.58 23.35
C GLY A 160 -22.41 -3.15 22.66
N SER A 161 -22.33 -3.21 21.33
CA SER A 161 -21.13 -2.79 20.59
C SER A 161 -21.00 -1.26 20.45
N ILE A 162 -19.82 -0.81 20.03
CA ILE A 162 -19.55 0.60 19.70
C ILE A 162 -20.53 1.07 18.62
N MET A 163 -20.69 0.28 17.55
CA MET A 163 -21.59 0.61 16.45
C MET A 163 -23.06 0.72 16.92
N SER A 164 -23.53 -0.22 17.75
CA SER A 164 -24.86 -0.17 18.35
C SER A 164 -25.08 1.13 19.14
N PHE A 165 -24.08 1.53 19.94
CA PHE A 165 -24.15 2.77 20.72
C PHE A 165 -24.20 4.02 19.84
N ILE A 166 -23.26 4.21 18.90
CA ILE A 166 -23.20 5.44 18.09
C ILE A 166 -24.37 5.55 17.11
N LYS A 167 -24.89 4.40 16.63
CA LYS A 167 -26.11 4.35 15.80
C LYS A 167 -27.34 4.77 16.60
N SER A 168 -27.47 4.33 17.86
CA SER A 168 -28.59 4.73 18.73
C SER A 168 -28.63 6.25 19.01
N LYS A 169 -27.47 6.92 18.91
CA LYS A 169 -27.34 8.38 19.03
C LYS A 169 -27.56 9.13 17.72
N GLY A 170 -27.68 8.42 16.58
CA GLY A 170 -27.76 9.04 15.26
C GLY A 170 -26.46 9.72 14.81
N TRP A 171 -25.30 9.28 15.33
CA TRP A 171 -24.01 9.90 15.01
C TRP A 171 -23.31 9.27 13.79
N ALA A 172 -23.55 7.99 13.53
CA ALA A 172 -22.96 7.26 12.41
C ALA A 172 -23.89 6.15 11.91
N ASP A 173 -23.76 5.85 10.62
CA ASP A 173 -24.53 4.80 9.93
C ASP A 173 -23.73 3.51 9.72
N GLY A 174 -22.40 3.56 9.85
CA GLY A 174 -21.50 2.41 9.73
C GLY A 174 -20.19 2.61 10.51
N LEU A 175 -19.54 1.51 10.85
CA LEU A 175 -18.22 1.48 11.49
C LEU A 175 -17.43 0.27 10.96
N SER A 176 -16.17 0.49 10.59
CA SER A 176 -15.22 -0.55 10.23
C SER A 176 -13.89 -0.32 10.95
N ALA A 177 -13.14 -1.40 11.17
CA ALA A 177 -11.84 -1.40 11.84
C ALA A 177 -10.95 -2.50 11.28
#